data_AF-A0A950P5Y9-F1
#
_entry.id   AF-A0A950P5Y9-F1
#
_cell.length_a   1.000
_cell.length_b   1.000
_cell.length_c   1.000
_cell.angle_alpha   90.00
_cell.angle_beta   90.00
_cell.angle_gamma   90.00
#
_symmetry.space_group_name_H-M   'P 1'
#
loop_
_entity.id
_entity.type
_entity.pdbx_description
1 polymer ?
#
loop_
_entity_poly.entity_id
_entity_poly.type
_entity_poly.pdbx_seq_one_letter_code
_entity_poly.pdbx_strand_id
1 'polypeptide(L)'
;MATHADVTPNRRGKRSRELVLDAAERVMAEHGFEAATLARVVEEAGIPMSSVYHYYGSKEGILLAVMERGAERFFADLPDWNRRIGRPAEHLATVLSTAAQTLERHPNFLRMLIVFSVQPPAGGGDEIEVVVERVRRLGLDRLREQIAIAFGDDPDSPVTIQLARLALAVIDGAFVASQADGAVPLE
;
A
#
# COMPACT_ATOMS: atom_id res chain seq x y z
N MET A 1 -22.35 -35.93 -24.47
CA MET A 1 -22.25 -35.27 -23.14
C MET A 1 -21.00 -34.40 -23.17
N ALA A 2 -21.19 -33.08 -23.16
CA ALA A 2 -20.13 -32.10 -23.27
C ALA A 2 -19.30 -32.04 -21.98
N THR A 3 -17.99 -32.15 -22.12
CA THR A 3 -17.02 -31.96 -21.04
C THR A 3 -16.91 -30.47 -20.74
N HIS A 4 -17.41 -30.06 -19.58
CA HIS A 4 -17.20 -28.72 -19.04
C HIS A 4 -15.69 -28.49 -18.86
N ALA A 5 -15.16 -27.52 -19.61
CA ALA A 5 -13.82 -27.01 -19.42
C ALA A 5 -13.73 -26.35 -18.04
N ASP A 6 -12.91 -26.92 -17.18
CA ASP A 6 -12.51 -26.32 -15.90
C ASP A 6 -11.52 -25.19 -16.22
N VAL A 7 -12.05 -23.98 -16.41
CA VAL A 7 -11.25 -22.78 -16.67
C VAL A 7 -10.69 -22.31 -15.33
N THR A 8 -9.48 -22.75 -15.02
CA THR A 8 -8.64 -22.15 -13.99
C THR A 8 -8.62 -20.62 -14.19
N PRO A 9 -8.79 -19.79 -13.15
CA PRO A 9 -8.73 -18.34 -13.29
C PRO A 9 -7.48 -17.94 -14.08
N ASN A 10 -7.71 -17.33 -15.24
CA ASN A 10 -6.76 -17.18 -16.33
C ASN A 10 -5.45 -16.53 -15.88
N ARG A 11 -4.35 -17.31 -15.78
CA ARG A 11 -3.00 -16.84 -15.41
C ARG A 11 -2.54 -15.63 -16.25
N ARG A 12 -3.01 -15.55 -17.51
CA ARG A 12 -2.76 -14.42 -18.41
C ARG A 12 -3.44 -13.13 -17.94
N GLY A 13 -4.69 -13.23 -17.50
CA GLY A 13 -5.45 -12.09 -16.96
C GLY A 13 -4.83 -11.54 -15.68
N LYS A 14 -4.40 -12.42 -14.76
CA LYS A 14 -3.69 -12.00 -13.54
C LYS A 14 -2.40 -11.24 -13.88
N ARG A 15 -1.57 -11.78 -14.80
CA ARG A 15 -0.34 -11.12 -15.24
C ARG A 15 -0.61 -9.76 -15.88
N SER A 16 -1.62 -9.64 -16.75
CA SER A 16 -1.97 -8.36 -17.36
C SER A 16 -2.43 -7.33 -16.33
N ARG A 17 -3.18 -7.73 -15.30
CA ARG A 17 -3.57 -6.83 -14.20
C ARG A 17 -2.35 -6.31 -13.43
N GLU A 18 -1.41 -7.18 -13.08
CA GLU A 18 -0.18 -6.76 -12.40
C GLU A 18 0.63 -5.77 -13.25
N LEU A 19 0.78 -6.01 -14.56
CA LEU A 19 1.48 -5.09 -15.46
C LEU A 19 0.83 -3.70 -15.50
N VAL A 20 -0.51 -3.64 -15.51
CA VAL A 20 -1.25 -2.37 -15.49
C VAL A 20 -1.01 -1.64 -14.16
N LEU A 21 -1.06 -2.34 -13.03
CA LEU A 21 -0.86 -1.72 -11.72
C LEU A 21 0.60 -1.26 -11.54
N ASP A 22 1.59 -2.03 -11.99
CA ASP A 22 3.01 -1.64 -11.96
C ASP A 22 3.31 -0.43 -12.84
N ALA A 23 2.66 -0.34 -14.00
CA ALA A 23 2.74 0.83 -14.87
C ALA A 23 2.05 2.05 -14.23
N ALA A 24 0.83 1.87 -13.71
CA ALA A 24 0.07 2.94 -13.09
C ALA A 24 0.78 3.53 -11.87
N GLU A 25 1.32 2.69 -11.00
CA GLU A 25 2.09 3.12 -9.82
C GLU A 25 3.30 3.99 -10.22
N ARG A 26 4.06 3.58 -11.25
CA ARG A 26 5.20 4.36 -11.76
C ARG A 26 4.75 5.69 -12.37
N VAL A 27 3.77 5.67 -13.27
CA VAL A 27 3.25 6.88 -13.93
C VAL A 27 2.70 7.87 -12.89
N MET A 28 1.95 7.40 -11.89
CA MET A 28 1.40 8.24 -10.82
C MET A 28 2.48 8.79 -9.88
N ALA A 29 3.48 7.98 -9.54
CA ALA A 29 4.59 8.41 -8.69
C ALA A 29 5.50 9.43 -9.38
N GLU A 30 5.74 9.30 -10.69
CA GLU A 30 6.63 10.17 -11.46
C GLU A 30 5.98 11.47 -11.91
N HIS A 31 4.70 11.43 -12.31
CA HIS A 31 4.01 12.58 -12.91
C HIS A 31 2.96 13.22 -11.98
N GLY A 32 2.67 12.60 -10.84
CA GLY A 32 1.53 12.94 -10.00
C GLY A 32 0.20 12.45 -10.59
N PHE A 33 -0.85 12.48 -9.77
CA PHE A 33 -2.15 11.96 -10.17
C PHE A 33 -2.71 12.68 -11.41
N GLU A 34 -2.76 14.00 -11.43
CA GLU A 34 -3.40 14.78 -12.51
C GLU A 34 -2.83 14.43 -13.90
N ALA A 35 -1.49 14.38 -14.03
CA ALA A 35 -0.83 14.08 -15.30
C ALA A 35 -0.75 12.58 -15.63
N ALA A 36 -1.14 11.67 -14.72
CA ALA A 36 -1.18 10.24 -14.95
C ALA A 36 -2.44 9.84 -15.76
N THR A 37 -2.36 9.89 -17.10
CA THR A 37 -3.49 9.51 -17.96
C THR A 37 -3.55 8.00 -18.19
N LEU A 38 -4.75 7.47 -18.44
CA LEU A 38 -4.94 6.08 -18.85
C LEU A 38 -4.15 5.71 -20.11
N ALA A 39 -3.95 6.67 -21.03
CA ALA A 39 -3.15 6.48 -22.22
C ALA A 39 -1.67 6.20 -21.89
N ARG A 40 -1.08 6.96 -20.95
CA ARG A 40 0.29 6.70 -20.46
C ARG A 40 0.42 5.34 -19.79
N VAL A 41 -0.56 4.97 -18.97
CA VAL A 41 -0.58 3.66 -18.31
C VAL A 41 -0.64 2.52 -19.33
N VAL A 42 -1.45 2.66 -20.38
CA VAL A 42 -1.56 1.67 -21.47
C VAL A 42 -0.27 1.54 -22.26
N GLU A 43 0.36 2.67 -22.60
CA GLU A 43 1.64 2.74 -23.30
C GLU A 43 2.74 2.03 -22.50
N GLU A 44 2.84 2.36 -21.21
CA GLU A 44 3.82 1.79 -20.27
C GLU A 44 3.58 0.30 -20.00
N ALA A 45 2.31 -0.12 -19.85
CA ALA A 45 1.95 -1.51 -19.53
C ALA A 45 2.03 -2.45 -20.75
N GLY A 46 1.93 -1.90 -21.96
CA GLY A 46 1.76 -2.69 -23.19
C GLY A 46 0.43 -3.48 -23.21
N ILE A 47 -0.59 -3.00 -22.50
CA ILE A 47 -1.91 -3.65 -22.38
C ILE A 47 -2.97 -2.82 -23.09
N PRO A 48 -3.83 -3.40 -23.96
CA PRO A 48 -4.83 -2.64 -24.71
C PRO A 48 -5.76 -1.81 -23.80
N MET A 49 -6.09 -0.59 -24.25
CA MET A 49 -6.99 0.33 -23.54
C MET A 49 -8.33 -0.32 -23.15
N SER A 50 -8.90 -1.14 -24.05
CA SER A 50 -10.15 -1.88 -23.75
C SER A 50 -10.01 -2.84 -22.57
N SER A 51 -8.84 -3.46 -22.38
CA SER A 51 -8.57 -4.34 -21.24
C SER A 51 -8.41 -3.55 -19.95
N VAL A 52 -7.75 -2.40 -20.00
CA VAL A 52 -7.61 -1.51 -18.84
C VAL A 52 -8.97 -1.00 -18.37
N TYR A 53 -9.82 -0.52 -19.30
CA TYR A 53 -11.20 -0.15 -18.99
C TYR A 53 -12.01 -1.32 -18.44
N HIS A 54 -11.86 -2.52 -19.00
CA HIS A 54 -12.54 -3.71 -18.51
C HIS A 54 -12.12 -4.10 -17.08
N TYR A 55 -10.85 -3.90 -16.71
CA TYR A 55 -10.34 -4.28 -15.39
C TYR A 55 -10.66 -3.25 -14.31
N TYR A 56 -10.63 -1.96 -14.64
CA TYR A 56 -10.62 -0.91 -13.62
C TYR A 56 -11.65 0.21 -13.84
N GLY A 57 -12.27 0.29 -15.01
CA GLY A 57 -13.34 1.24 -15.33
C GLY A 57 -12.88 2.69 -15.50
N SER A 58 -12.14 3.24 -14.55
CA SER A 58 -11.67 4.63 -14.55
C SER A 58 -10.22 4.75 -14.06
N LYS A 59 -9.67 5.97 -14.13
CA LYS A 59 -8.34 6.28 -13.58
C LYS A 59 -8.33 6.16 -12.06
N GLU A 60 -9.42 6.53 -11.41
CA GLU A 60 -9.66 6.45 -9.98
C GLU A 60 -9.83 5.00 -9.53
N GLY A 61 -10.50 4.17 -10.35
CA GLY A 61 -10.57 2.72 -10.13
C GLY A 61 -9.19 2.04 -10.22
N ILE A 62 -8.30 2.52 -11.10
CA ILE A 62 -6.90 2.08 -11.13
C ILE A 62 -6.17 2.55 -9.88
N LEU A 63 -6.32 3.82 -9.49
CA LEU A 63 -5.66 4.35 -8.29
C LEU A 63 -6.07 3.55 -7.05
N LEU A 64 -7.36 3.28 -6.87
CA LEU A 64 -7.86 2.46 -5.78
C LEU A 64 -7.14 1.11 -5.75
N ALA A 65 -7.07 0.41 -6.89
CA ALA A 65 -6.41 -0.89 -6.99
C ALA A 65 -4.89 -0.81 -6.75
N VAL A 66 -4.22 0.26 -7.19
CA VAL A 66 -2.80 0.51 -6.92
C VAL A 66 -2.58 0.70 -5.41
N MET A 67 -3.40 1.53 -4.77
CA MET A 67 -3.26 1.84 -3.34
C MET A 67 -3.65 0.67 -2.44
N GLU A 68 -4.70 -0.09 -2.76
CA GLU A 68 -5.07 -1.31 -2.03
C GLU A 68 -3.94 -2.36 -2.13
N ARG A 69 -3.40 -2.59 -3.34
CA ARG A 69 -2.25 -3.49 -3.54
C ARG A 69 -1.00 -3.02 -2.79
N GLY A 70 -0.73 -1.72 -2.83
CA GLY A 70 0.40 -1.11 -2.13
C GLY A 70 0.30 -1.30 -0.63
N ALA A 71 -0.89 -1.07 -0.05
CA ALA A 71 -1.16 -1.30 1.35
C ALA A 71 -1.00 -2.79 1.73
N GLU A 72 -1.59 -3.71 0.95
CA GLU A 72 -1.44 -5.13 1.19
C GLU A 72 0.02 -5.58 1.23
N ARG A 73 0.83 -5.14 0.25
CA ARG A 73 2.27 -5.44 0.20
C ARG A 73 3.02 -4.81 1.36
N PHE A 74 2.79 -3.53 1.64
CA PHE A 74 3.44 -2.79 2.72
C PHE A 74 3.19 -3.45 4.09
N PHE A 75 1.94 -3.74 4.43
CA PHE A 75 1.59 -4.33 5.72
C PHE A 75 1.98 -5.81 5.84
N ALA A 76 2.04 -6.55 4.73
CA ALA A 76 2.58 -7.92 4.72
C ALA A 76 4.10 -7.98 4.93
N ASP A 77 4.79 -6.91 4.57
CA ASP A 77 6.24 -6.78 4.67
C ASP A 77 6.73 -6.26 6.03
N LEU A 78 5.82 -5.75 6.86
CA LEU A 78 6.13 -5.34 8.23
C LEU A 78 6.61 -6.54 9.06
N PRO A 79 7.49 -6.30 10.05
CA PRO A 79 8.01 -7.37 10.91
C PRO A 79 6.89 -8.10 11.65
N ASP A 80 6.99 -9.42 11.71
CA ASP A 80 6.20 -10.24 12.61
C ASP A 80 6.71 -10.05 14.05
N TRP A 81 5.91 -9.37 14.87
CA TRP A 81 6.23 -9.06 16.26
C TRP A 81 6.22 -10.31 17.16
N ASN A 82 5.58 -11.40 16.73
CA ASN A 82 5.34 -12.58 17.55
C ASN A 82 6.55 -13.52 17.61
N ARG A 83 7.40 -13.48 16.58
CA ARG A 83 8.57 -14.34 16.51
C ARG A 83 9.73 -13.72 17.28
N ARG A 84 9.69 -13.85 18.61
CA ARG A 84 10.77 -13.36 19.47
C ARG A 84 12.07 -14.10 19.21
N ILE A 85 13.10 -13.38 18.76
CA ILE A 85 14.46 -13.89 18.59
C ILE A 85 15.36 -13.25 19.64
N GLY A 86 16.04 -14.07 20.45
CA GLY A 86 17.05 -13.58 21.38
C GLY A 86 16.52 -12.69 22.50
N ARG A 87 17.36 -11.75 22.96
CA ARG A 87 17.05 -10.82 24.06
C ARG A 87 16.04 -9.76 23.63
N PRO A 88 15.24 -9.17 24.55
CA PRO A 88 14.25 -8.14 24.19
C PRO A 88 14.81 -6.98 23.36
N ALA A 89 16.02 -6.51 23.67
CA ALA A 89 16.67 -5.44 22.91
C ALA A 89 17.06 -5.86 21.48
N GLU A 90 17.54 -7.11 21.30
CA GLU A 90 17.91 -7.66 19.98
C GLU A 90 16.68 -7.86 19.09
N HIS A 91 15.59 -8.35 19.69
CA HIS A 91 14.29 -8.46 19.02
C HIS A 91 13.79 -7.09 18.57
N LEU A 92 13.81 -6.10 19.48
CA LEU A 92 13.38 -4.74 19.16
C LEU A 92 14.22 -4.13 18.03
N ALA A 93 15.55 -4.28 18.07
CA ALA A 93 16.42 -3.81 17.00
C ALA A 93 16.07 -4.46 15.65
N THR A 94 15.85 -5.78 15.63
CA THR A 94 15.46 -6.52 14.41
C THR A 94 14.15 -6.01 13.84
N VAL A 95 13.15 -5.79 14.71
CA VAL A 95 11.84 -5.25 14.33
C VAL A 95 11.99 -3.83 13.75
N LEU A 96 12.72 -2.95 14.42
CA LEU A 96 12.94 -1.58 13.95
C LEU A 96 13.67 -1.55 12.60
N SER A 97 14.74 -2.33 12.42
CA SER A 97 15.44 -2.43 11.14
C SER A 97 14.56 -2.98 10.02
N THR A 98 13.71 -3.96 10.31
CA THR A 98 12.77 -4.51 9.31
C THR A 98 11.69 -3.49 8.95
N ALA A 99 11.17 -2.74 9.92
CA ALA A 99 10.22 -1.66 9.68
C ALA A 99 10.84 -0.55 8.81
N ALA A 100 12.08 -0.14 9.11
CA ALA A 100 12.83 0.84 8.31
C ALA A 100 13.02 0.36 6.85
N GLN A 101 13.50 -0.87 6.65
CA GLN A 101 13.64 -1.47 5.32
C GLN A 101 12.30 -1.57 4.57
N THR A 102 11.18 -1.71 5.29
CA THR A 102 9.85 -1.76 4.66
C THR A 102 9.43 -0.38 4.13
N LEU A 103 9.73 0.69 4.86
CA LEU A 103 9.51 2.06 4.39
C LEU A 103 10.32 2.32 3.10
N GLU A 104 11.58 1.89 3.07
CA GLU A 104 12.47 2.05 1.91
C GLU A 104 12.05 1.23 0.68
N ARG A 105 11.41 0.07 0.88
CA ARG A 105 10.93 -0.79 -0.21
C ARG A 105 9.66 -0.28 -0.88
N HIS A 106 8.86 0.54 -0.19
CA HIS A 106 7.55 1.01 -0.67
C HIS A 106 7.40 2.54 -0.73
N PRO A 107 8.38 3.30 -1.28
CA PRO A 107 8.39 4.74 -1.17
C PRO A 107 7.30 5.40 -2.01
N ASN A 108 6.92 4.81 -3.15
CA ASN A 108 5.88 5.36 -4.02
C ASN A 108 4.50 5.26 -3.37
N PHE A 109 4.18 4.11 -2.77
CA PHE A 109 2.94 3.92 -2.01
C PHE A 109 2.81 4.95 -0.88
N LEU A 110 3.84 5.08 -0.03
CA LEU A 110 3.83 6.02 1.09
C LEU A 110 3.76 7.48 0.62
N ARG A 111 4.54 7.83 -0.40
CA ARG A 111 4.50 9.18 -1.00
C ARG A 111 3.11 9.52 -1.52
N MET A 112 2.48 8.64 -2.28
CA MET A 112 1.12 8.84 -2.80
C MET A 112 0.11 8.96 -1.65
N LEU A 113 0.16 8.05 -0.66
CA LEU A 113 -0.75 8.07 0.48
C LEU A 113 -0.69 9.40 1.23
N ILE A 114 0.52 9.89 1.52
CA ILE A 114 0.73 11.13 2.29
C ILE A 114 0.34 12.35 1.47
N VAL A 115 0.77 12.44 0.21
CA VAL A 115 0.42 13.58 -0.66
C VAL A 115 -1.09 13.68 -0.82
N PHE A 116 -1.79 12.57 -1.11
CA PHE A 116 -3.25 12.59 -1.25
C PHE A 116 -3.99 12.82 0.07
N SER A 117 -3.41 12.46 1.21
CA SER A 117 -3.97 12.77 2.54
C SER A 117 -3.94 14.26 2.87
N VAL A 118 -2.92 14.99 2.40
CA VAL A 118 -2.71 16.41 2.74
C VAL A 118 -3.24 17.35 1.65
N GLN A 119 -3.12 16.94 0.39
CA GLN A 119 -3.48 17.71 -0.80
C GLN A 119 -4.29 16.81 -1.74
N PRO A 120 -5.60 16.66 -1.49
CA PRO A 120 -6.47 15.97 -2.44
C PRO A 120 -6.43 16.71 -3.80
N PRO A 121 -6.33 15.99 -4.93
CA PRO A 121 -6.27 16.60 -6.25
C PRO A 121 -7.50 17.45 -6.56
N ALA A 122 -7.31 18.49 -7.37
CA ALA A 122 -8.38 19.41 -7.75
C ALA A 122 -9.46 18.71 -8.61
N GLY A 123 -9.08 17.69 -9.39
CA GLY A 123 -10.01 16.80 -10.09
C GLY A 123 -10.16 15.46 -9.37
N GLY A 124 -11.40 15.04 -9.11
CA GLY A 124 -11.69 13.74 -8.49
C GLY A 124 -11.37 13.65 -6.98
N GLY A 125 -11.26 14.80 -6.29
CA GLY A 125 -10.92 14.89 -4.87
C GLY A 125 -11.75 13.97 -3.97
N ASP A 126 -13.07 13.93 -4.15
CA ASP A 126 -13.98 13.09 -3.35
C ASP A 126 -13.66 11.59 -3.50
N GLU A 127 -13.36 11.11 -4.71
CA GLU A 127 -13.04 9.70 -4.94
C GLU A 127 -11.69 9.33 -4.33
N ILE A 128 -10.73 10.25 -4.40
CA ILE A 128 -9.37 10.06 -3.86
C ILE A 128 -9.38 10.11 -2.34
N GLU A 129 -10.17 10.99 -1.75
CA GLU A 129 -10.39 11.02 -0.30
C GLU A 129 -10.96 9.68 0.19
N VAL A 130 -11.95 9.12 -0.52
CA VAL A 130 -12.50 7.79 -0.22
C VAL A 130 -11.43 6.69 -0.36
N VAL A 131 -10.57 6.76 -1.37
CA VAL A 131 -9.44 5.81 -1.54
C VAL A 131 -8.48 5.90 -0.34
N VAL A 132 -8.06 7.11 0.02
CA VAL A 132 -7.15 7.35 1.15
C VAL A 132 -7.78 6.86 2.45
N GLU A 133 -9.04 7.18 2.71
CA GLU A 133 -9.75 6.73 3.90
C GLU A 133 -9.80 5.21 3.98
N ARG A 134 -10.15 4.54 2.88
CA ARG A 134 -10.20 3.07 2.82
C ARG A 134 -8.82 2.46 3.08
N VAL A 135 -7.78 3.00 2.47
CA VAL A 135 -6.40 2.50 2.61
C VAL A 135 -5.89 2.69 4.04
N ARG A 136 -6.12 3.86 4.64
CA ARG A 136 -5.78 4.13 6.05
C ARG A 136 -6.53 3.20 6.99
N ARG A 137 -7.81 2.93 6.72
CA ARG A 137 -8.62 1.98 7.51
C ARG A 137 -8.05 0.57 7.43
N LEU A 138 -7.74 0.08 6.22
CA LEU A 138 -7.11 -1.23 6.02
C LEU A 138 -5.79 -1.35 6.80
N GLY A 139 -4.96 -0.30 6.77
CA GLY A 139 -3.72 -0.26 7.53
C GLY A 139 -3.92 -0.28 9.03
N LEU A 140 -4.90 0.49 9.53
CA LEU A 140 -5.24 0.50 10.94
C LEU A 140 -5.74 -0.88 11.39
N ASP A 141 -6.61 -1.52 10.62
CA ASP A 141 -7.14 -2.86 10.93
C ASP A 141 -6.02 -3.89 11.02
N ARG A 142 -5.09 -3.89 10.05
CA ARG A 142 -3.89 -4.75 10.05
C ARG A 142 -3.02 -4.52 11.28
N LEU A 143 -2.77 -3.26 11.65
CA LEU A 143 -1.96 -2.93 12.82
C LEU A 143 -2.65 -3.36 14.13
N ARG A 144 -3.97 -3.18 14.24
CA ARG A 144 -4.76 -3.63 15.40
C ARG A 144 -4.66 -5.13 15.59
N GLU A 145 -4.85 -5.91 14.52
CA GLU A 145 -4.71 -7.37 14.55
C GLU A 145 -3.31 -7.78 15.01
N GLN A 146 -2.25 -7.20 14.44
CA GLN A 146 -0.88 -7.55 14.80
C GLN A 146 -0.52 -7.19 16.24
N ILE A 147 -0.95 -6.01 16.71
CA ILE A 147 -0.71 -5.55 18.09
C ILE A 147 -1.48 -6.43 19.08
N ALA A 148 -2.75 -6.74 18.80
CA ALA A 148 -3.56 -7.64 19.62
C ALA A 148 -2.89 -9.00 19.78
N ILE A 149 -2.40 -9.60 18.69
CA ILE A 149 -1.69 -10.89 18.73
C ILE A 149 -0.39 -10.76 19.55
N ALA A 150 0.40 -9.71 19.33
CA ALA A 150 1.69 -9.52 19.99
C ALA A 150 1.58 -9.35 21.51
N PHE A 151 0.53 -8.69 21.99
CA PHE A 151 0.31 -8.43 23.41
C PHE A 151 -0.69 -9.39 24.07
N GLY A 152 -1.36 -10.24 23.29
CA GLY A 152 -2.43 -11.11 23.78
C GLY A 152 -3.64 -10.32 24.27
N ASP A 153 -3.99 -9.24 23.58
CA ASP A 153 -5.13 -8.35 23.89
C ASP A 153 -6.22 -8.41 22.81
N ASP A 154 -7.35 -7.73 23.03
CA ASP A 154 -8.42 -7.57 22.05
C ASP A 154 -8.05 -6.51 20.97
N PRO A 155 -8.22 -6.79 19.65
CA PRO A 155 -8.00 -5.79 18.58
C PRO A 155 -8.92 -4.57 18.65
N ASP A 156 -10.04 -4.68 19.36
CA ASP A 156 -10.99 -3.61 19.62
C ASP A 156 -10.79 -2.98 21.01
N SER A 157 -9.77 -3.40 21.77
CA SER A 157 -9.43 -2.76 23.05
C SER A 157 -9.02 -1.30 22.82
N PRO A 158 -9.36 -0.37 23.75
CA PRO A 158 -8.94 1.03 23.64
C PRO A 158 -7.43 1.20 23.50
N VAL A 159 -6.64 0.35 24.17
CA VAL A 159 -5.17 0.40 24.12
C VAL A 159 -4.66 -0.06 22.75
N THR A 160 -5.17 -1.17 22.21
CA THR A 160 -4.79 -1.65 20.87
C THR A 160 -5.12 -0.63 19.79
N ILE A 161 -6.32 -0.03 19.83
CA ILE A 161 -6.72 1.02 18.87
C ILE A 161 -5.78 2.23 18.96
N GLN A 162 -5.43 2.68 20.16
CA GLN A 162 -4.51 3.80 20.35
C GLN A 162 -3.10 3.50 19.85
N LEU A 163 -2.57 2.30 20.16
CA LEU A 163 -1.25 1.87 19.69
C LEU A 163 -1.21 1.75 18.17
N ALA A 164 -2.26 1.21 17.53
CA ALA A 164 -2.33 1.10 16.08
C ALA A 164 -2.36 2.49 15.40
N ARG A 165 -3.09 3.46 15.97
CA ARG A 165 -3.08 4.85 15.48
C ARG A 165 -1.72 5.50 15.65
N LEU A 166 -1.06 5.29 16.79
CA LEU A 166 0.29 5.79 17.04
C LEU A 166 1.29 5.18 16.05
N ALA A 167 1.23 3.86 15.83
CA ALA A 167 2.09 3.17 14.87
C ALA A 167 1.91 3.72 13.45
N LEU A 168 0.67 3.96 13.01
CA LEU A 168 0.40 4.57 11.71
C LEU A 168 0.99 6.00 11.61
N ALA A 169 0.85 6.80 12.67
CA ALA A 169 1.43 8.15 12.71
C ALA A 169 2.98 8.11 12.69
N VAL A 170 3.59 7.13 13.35
CA VAL A 170 5.04 6.91 13.32
C VAL A 170 5.50 6.51 11.91
N ILE A 171 4.75 5.65 11.21
CA ILE A 171 5.05 5.27 9.82
C ILE A 171 5.02 6.52 8.91
N ASP A 172 3.96 7.31 8.97
CA ASP A 172 3.81 8.54 8.18
C ASP A 172 4.97 9.51 8.48
N GLY A 173 5.23 9.77 9.76
CA GLY A 173 6.28 10.70 10.20
C GLY A 173 7.69 10.22 9.86
N ALA A 174 8.00 8.94 10.04
CA ALA A 174 9.29 8.35 9.70
C ALA A 174 9.56 8.43 8.19
N PHE A 175 8.55 8.17 7.37
CA PHE A 175 8.68 8.35 5.93
C PHE A 175 8.97 9.81 5.58
N VAL A 176 8.20 10.78 6.10
CA VAL A 176 8.45 12.21 5.83
C VAL A 176 9.85 12.63 6.27
N ALA A 177 10.29 12.23 7.46
CA ALA A 177 11.65 12.51 7.95
C ALA A 177 12.71 11.95 6.98
N SER A 178 12.58 10.70 6.53
CA SER A 178 13.52 10.08 5.58
C SER A 178 13.63 10.83 4.24
N GLN A 179 12.54 11.49 3.80
CA GLN A 179 12.52 12.28 2.57
C GLN A 179 13.13 13.68 2.78
N ALA A 180 12.99 14.27 3.97
CA ALA A 180 13.50 15.60 4.31
C ALA A 180 15.01 15.58 4.63
N ASP A 181 15.46 14.56 5.35
CA ASP A 181 16.85 14.46 5.85
C ASP A 181 17.84 13.98 4.78
N GLY A 182 17.34 13.54 3.62
CA GLY A 182 18.17 13.05 2.51
C GLY A 182 18.91 11.77 2.89
N ALA A 183 18.22 10.62 2.86
CA ALA A 183 18.82 9.28 2.99
C ALA A 183 19.89 9.16 4.10
N VAL A 184 19.63 9.71 5.29
CA VAL A 184 20.34 9.28 6.50
C VAL A 184 19.65 7.99 6.95
N PRO A 185 20.30 6.82 6.88
CA PRO A 185 19.71 5.58 7.36
C PRO A 185 19.34 5.73 8.84
N LEU A 186 18.24 5.11 9.25
CA LEU A 186 17.86 4.98 10.66
C LEU A 186 18.80 3.99 11.41
N GLU A 187 20.11 4.17 11.28
CA GLU A 187 21.15 3.42 12.00
C GLU A 187 21.43 4.00 13.40
#